data_AF-A0A0G1IIR6-F1
#
_entry.id   AF-A0A0G1IIR6-F1
#
_cell.length_a   1.000
_cell.length_b   1.000
_cell.length_c   1.000
_cell.angle_alpha   90.00
_cell.angle_beta   90.00
_cell.angle_gamma   90.00
#
_symmetry.space_group_name_H-M   'P 1'
#
loop_
_entity.id
_entity.type
_entity.pdbx_description
1 polymer ?
#
loop_
_entity_poly.entity_id
_entity_poly.type
_entity_poly.pdbx_seq_one_letter_code
_entity_poly.pdbx_strand_id
1 'polypeptide(L)'
;MEIISLVVAIIALVLAHSAKNRVVLLENSIKNIHTAQAGEPTPATTSRANERLGEPMQAIPPDLLSYIKKQIDAGVSRENILSALLQNGWEKSVAEMSLSRVGAEPLGVQGQPASIGLTMETKPNAILEWIKEDWLMKLGALLFIIGIGWFVTYAFMNNWVGPQGRIVLGMLTGTIILALGTWRMGNHKNQGAVLVAVGAAIVTITTIAARELYGYFTPISELGIIFLVSAFAAFASVRYKSPSLAALSIVLGHSAPIFVGGISDVLFAFIYLFIVAISTLWVAAFTGWRFLAGTSLAFFAWYSFTGGIPDNIAILFLFATLYFAANVAAMIKSEKPATSDVLTAGGLAIMLVFWILDIVPDVWQSLATAGWTVLFTVAAFVAFKMSNRKEPLLIYSTIAIGLLGAATAMELSGPTLALAYTLEIAAL
;
A
#
# COMPACT_ATOMS: atom_id res chain seq x y z
N MET A 1 -7.66 -16.15 7.18
CA MET A 1 -8.27 -14.96 6.56
C MET A 1 -8.49 -13.82 7.55
N GLU A 2 -8.86 -14.08 8.80
CA GLU A 2 -9.19 -13.03 9.79
C GLU A 2 -8.03 -12.06 10.12
N ILE A 3 -6.79 -12.55 10.29
CA ILE A 3 -5.64 -11.67 10.59
C ILE A 3 -5.29 -10.78 9.39
N ILE A 4 -5.44 -11.28 8.16
CA ILE A 4 -5.23 -10.49 6.94
C ILE A 4 -6.29 -9.40 6.85
N SER A 5 -7.56 -9.71 7.16
CA SER A 5 -8.63 -8.71 7.24
C SER A 5 -8.32 -7.62 8.27
N LEU A 6 -7.77 -7.98 9.43
CA LEU A 6 -7.40 -7.02 10.48
C LEU A 6 -6.22 -6.15 10.06
N VAL A 7 -5.21 -6.72 9.41
CA VAL A 7 -4.10 -5.96 8.80
C VAL A 7 -4.62 -5.00 7.73
N VAL A 8 -5.52 -5.45 6.86
CA VAL A 8 -6.16 -4.60 5.84
C VAL A 8 -7.00 -3.49 6.49
N ALA A 9 -7.71 -3.78 7.58
CA ALA A 9 -8.47 -2.76 8.31
C ALA A 9 -7.55 -1.69 8.93
N ILE A 10 -6.40 -2.09 9.49
CA ILE A 10 -5.40 -1.13 9.99
C ILE A 10 -4.85 -0.29 8.84
N ILE A 11 -4.49 -0.91 7.71
CA ILE A 11 -4.03 -0.19 6.52
C ILE A 11 -5.10 0.79 6.03
N ALA A 12 -6.37 0.38 5.96
CA ALA A 12 -7.47 1.23 5.55
C ALA A 12 -7.67 2.43 6.51
N LEU A 13 -7.51 2.20 7.81
CA LEU A 13 -7.62 3.24 8.83
C LEU A 13 -6.46 4.25 8.73
N VAL A 14 -5.24 3.76 8.44
CA VAL A 14 -4.07 4.58 8.15
C VAL A 14 -4.28 5.44 6.90
N LEU A 15 -4.78 4.84 5.81
CA LEU A 15 -5.07 5.57 4.57
C LEU A 15 -6.17 6.62 4.78
N ALA A 16 -7.22 6.29 5.52
CA ALA A 16 -8.31 7.22 5.84
C ALA A 16 -7.81 8.41 6.67
N HIS A 17 -6.93 8.17 7.65
CA HIS A 17 -6.33 9.23 8.45
C HIS A 17 -5.42 10.14 7.60
N SER A 18 -4.58 9.55 6.75
CA SER A 18 -3.73 10.30 5.82
C SER A 18 -4.55 11.16 4.85
N ALA A 19 -5.64 10.61 4.29
CA ALA A 19 -6.54 11.34 3.40
C ALA A 19 -7.23 12.51 4.12
N LYS A 20 -7.70 12.30 5.36
CA LYS A 20 -8.31 13.36 6.17
C LYS A 20 -7.37 14.55 6.36
N ASN A 21 -6.10 14.29 6.70
CA ASN A 21 -5.11 15.35 6.90
C ASN A 21 -4.87 16.16 5.61
N ARG A 22 -4.88 15.49 4.45
CA ARG A 22 -4.76 16.15 3.14
C ARG A 22 -5.97 17.01 2.78
N VAL A 23 -7.18 16.54 3.08
CA VAL A 23 -8.40 17.34 2.85
C VAL A 23 -8.39 18.61 3.70
N VAL A 24 -8.00 18.50 4.98
CA VAL A 24 -7.88 19.68 5.87
C VAL A 24 -6.83 20.67 5.37
N LEU A 25 -5.70 20.20 4.86
CA LEU A 25 -4.68 21.07 4.25
C LEU A 25 -5.19 21.79 3.00
N LEU A 26 -5.96 21.11 2.16
CA LEU A 26 -6.58 21.69 0.96
C LEU A 26 -7.66 22.71 1.31
N GLU A 27 -8.53 22.41 2.28
CA GLU A 27 -9.55 23.33 2.78
C GLU A 27 -8.93 24.61 3.36
N ASN A 28 -7.85 24.47 4.12
CA ASN A 28 -7.10 25.62 4.65
C ASN A 28 -6.44 26.42 3.53
N SER A 29 -5.88 25.76 2.52
CA SER A 29 -5.28 26.42 1.35
C SER A 29 -6.32 27.20 0.53
N ILE A 30 -7.51 26.62 0.31
CA ILE A 30 -8.64 27.28 -0.36
C ILE A 30 -9.12 28.49 0.45
N LYS A 31 -9.24 28.35 1.78
CA LYS A 31 -9.66 29.44 2.66
C LYS A 31 -8.68 30.62 2.62
N ASN A 32 -7.38 30.33 2.59
CA ASN A 32 -6.31 31.34 2.47
C ASN A 32 -6.33 32.04 1.10
N ILE A 33 -6.63 31.32 0.00
CA ILE A 33 -6.80 31.93 -1.33
C ILE A 33 -8.01 32.85 -1.36
N HIS A 34 -9.14 32.45 -0.75
CA HIS A 34 -10.32 33.31 -0.65
C HIS A 34 -10.10 34.55 0.23
N THR A 35 -9.25 34.47 1.26
CA THR A 35 -8.88 35.65 2.07
C THR A 35 -7.89 36.55 1.35
N ALA A 36 -6.98 35.99 0.55
CA ALA A 36 -6.06 36.76 -0.30
C ALA A 36 -6.80 37.49 -1.44
N GLN A 37 -7.84 36.88 -2.02
CA GLN A 37 -8.69 37.49 -3.04
C GLN A 37 -9.68 38.55 -2.49
N ALA A 38 -9.90 38.60 -1.17
CA ALA A 38 -10.74 39.62 -0.54
C ALA A 38 -10.00 40.95 -0.29
N GLY A 39 -8.68 41.02 -0.60
CA GLY A 39 -7.80 42.16 -0.25
C GLY A 39 -7.49 43.16 -1.36
N GLU A 40 -7.89 42.95 -2.62
CA GLU A 40 -7.55 43.88 -3.72
C GLU A 40 -8.74 44.14 -4.66
N PRO A 41 -9.10 45.41 -4.95
CA PRO A 41 -10.16 45.73 -5.90
C PRO A 41 -9.58 46.19 -7.24
N THR A 42 -9.60 45.37 -8.31
CA THR A 42 -9.64 45.86 -9.71
C THR A 42 -9.91 44.75 -10.74
N PRO A 43 -10.28 45.06 -12.01
CA PRO A 43 -11.66 45.07 -12.48
C PRO A 43 -12.00 43.90 -13.43
N ALA A 44 -13.30 43.75 -13.65
CA ALA A 44 -13.92 42.76 -14.53
C ALA A 44 -13.31 42.72 -15.93
N THR A 45 -12.89 41.53 -16.36
CA THR A 45 -12.80 41.18 -17.79
C THR A 45 -13.55 39.88 -18.01
N THR A 46 -14.75 40.00 -18.56
CA THR A 46 -15.54 38.87 -19.05
C THR A 46 -14.87 38.33 -20.31
N SER A 47 -14.30 37.13 -20.25
CA SER A 47 -13.91 36.38 -21.45
C SER A 47 -14.59 35.01 -21.41
N ARG A 48 -15.57 34.85 -22.29
CA ARG A 48 -16.17 33.56 -22.66
C ARG A 48 -15.13 32.77 -23.43
N ALA A 49 -14.64 31.67 -22.86
CA ALA A 49 -14.02 30.60 -23.61
C ALA A 49 -14.54 29.28 -23.02
N ASN A 50 -15.65 28.81 -23.60
CA ASN A 50 -16.19 27.48 -23.33
C ASN A 50 -15.12 26.43 -23.64
N GLU A 51 -14.86 25.61 -22.64
CA GLU A 51 -14.13 24.35 -22.72
C GLU A 51 -14.75 23.44 -23.79
N ARG A 52 -13.97 23.07 -24.79
CA ARG A 52 -14.16 21.81 -25.52
C ARG A 52 -13.48 20.71 -24.72
N LEU A 53 -14.16 20.24 -23.68
CA LEU A 53 -13.94 18.91 -23.13
C LEU A 53 -14.44 17.89 -24.17
N GLY A 54 -13.58 16.93 -24.51
CA GLY A 54 -13.88 15.90 -25.49
C GLY A 54 -15.16 15.14 -25.16
N GLU A 55 -16.03 14.98 -26.15
CA GLU A 55 -17.24 14.18 -25.99
C GLU A 55 -16.87 12.71 -25.75
N PRO A 56 -17.55 12.02 -24.81
CA PRO A 56 -17.43 10.58 -24.67
C PRO A 56 -18.04 9.88 -25.89
N MET A 57 -17.34 8.84 -26.35
CA MET A 57 -17.74 7.93 -27.44
C MET A 57 -19.25 7.62 -27.39
N GLN A 58 -20.01 8.15 -28.35
CA GLN A 58 -21.47 8.01 -28.39
C GLN A 58 -21.87 6.53 -28.40
N ALA A 59 -22.66 6.12 -27.40
CA ALA A 59 -23.27 4.81 -27.36
C ALA A 59 -24.29 4.68 -28.52
N ILE A 60 -24.18 3.61 -29.31
CA ILE A 60 -25.08 3.33 -30.43
C ILE A 60 -26.53 3.25 -29.91
N PRO A 61 -27.48 4.06 -30.44
CA PRO A 61 -28.88 4.01 -30.02
C PRO A 61 -29.51 2.64 -30.31
N PRO A 62 -30.21 2.00 -29.34
CA PRO A 62 -30.80 0.67 -29.51
C PRO A 62 -31.88 0.62 -30.61
N ASP A 63 -32.54 1.76 -30.90
CA ASP A 63 -33.52 1.88 -31.97
C ASP A 63 -32.91 1.74 -33.37
N LEU A 64 -31.64 2.12 -33.54
CA LEU A 64 -30.92 1.99 -34.80
C LEU A 64 -30.62 0.52 -35.12
N LEU A 65 -30.24 -0.26 -34.10
CA LEU A 65 -29.95 -1.69 -34.26
C LEU A 65 -31.21 -2.50 -34.62
N SER A 66 -32.35 -2.14 -34.05
CA SER A 66 -33.63 -2.81 -34.38
C SER A 66 -34.13 -2.47 -35.78
N TYR A 67 -33.95 -1.22 -36.24
CA TYR A 67 -34.25 -0.81 -37.61
C TYR A 67 -33.36 -1.53 -38.63
N ILE A 68 -32.05 -1.59 -38.40
CA ILE A 68 -31.10 -2.28 -39.28
C ILE A 68 -31.43 -3.77 -39.37
N LYS A 69 -31.73 -4.43 -38.24
CA LYS A 69 -32.14 -5.84 -38.21
C LYS A 69 -33.39 -6.08 -39.05
N LYS A 70 -34.42 -5.22 -38.91
CA LYS A 70 -35.66 -5.31 -39.68
C LYS A 70 -35.45 -5.13 -41.20
N GLN A 71 -34.52 -4.26 -41.61
CA GLN A 71 -34.18 -4.03 -43.02
C GLN A 71 -33.38 -5.20 -43.63
N ILE A 72 -32.48 -5.81 -42.85
CA ILE A 72 -31.75 -7.02 -43.25
C ILE A 72 -32.69 -8.21 -43.38
N ASP A 73 -33.60 -8.41 -42.40
CA ASP A 73 -34.61 -9.48 -42.44
C ASP A 73 -35.59 -9.30 -43.62
N ALA A 74 -35.78 -8.05 -44.10
CA ALA A 74 -36.56 -7.72 -45.29
C ALA A 74 -35.79 -7.88 -46.63
N GLY A 75 -34.54 -8.34 -46.58
CA GLY A 75 -33.73 -8.62 -47.78
C GLY A 75 -33.07 -7.41 -48.44
N VAL A 76 -33.01 -6.26 -47.77
CA VAL A 76 -32.38 -5.04 -48.31
C VAL A 76 -30.85 -5.16 -48.23
N SER A 77 -30.16 -4.80 -49.32
CA SER A 77 -28.69 -4.88 -49.38
C SER A 77 -28.02 -3.88 -48.42
N ARG A 78 -26.87 -4.27 -47.86
CA ARG A 78 -26.14 -3.49 -46.85
C ARG A 78 -25.72 -2.09 -47.33
N GLU A 79 -25.43 -1.96 -48.63
CA GLU A 79 -25.05 -0.69 -49.27
C GLU A 79 -26.24 0.29 -49.34
N ASN A 80 -27.46 -0.24 -49.57
CA ASN A 80 -28.68 0.55 -49.60
C ASN A 80 -29.09 1.02 -48.19
N ILE A 81 -28.85 0.19 -47.16
CA ILE A 81 -29.07 0.56 -45.76
C ILE A 81 -28.08 1.65 -45.33
N LEU A 82 -26.81 1.51 -45.69
CA LEU A 82 -25.77 2.48 -45.35
C LEU A 82 -26.02 3.84 -46.01
N SER A 83 -26.38 3.85 -47.29
CA SER A 83 -26.72 5.09 -48.01
C SER A 83 -27.98 5.78 -47.46
N ALA A 84 -29.01 5.02 -47.06
CA ALA A 84 -30.20 5.57 -46.40
C ALA A 84 -29.89 6.17 -45.02
N LEU A 85 -28.99 5.55 -44.23
CA LEU A 85 -28.57 6.10 -42.94
C LEU A 85 -27.78 7.40 -43.10
N LEU A 86 -26.89 7.48 -44.09
CA LEU A 86 -26.13 8.70 -44.39
C LEU A 86 -27.04 9.82 -44.89
N GLN A 87 -28.05 9.52 -45.72
CA GLN A 87 -29.04 10.53 -46.15
C GLN A 87 -29.88 11.08 -44.99
N ASN A 88 -30.17 10.26 -43.98
CA ASN A 88 -30.90 10.67 -42.79
C ASN A 88 -30.02 11.35 -41.72
N GLY A 89 -28.77 11.71 -42.06
CA GLY A 89 -27.89 12.50 -41.20
C GLY A 89 -27.08 11.73 -40.16
N TRP A 90 -27.02 10.39 -40.25
CA TRP A 90 -26.17 9.59 -39.36
C TRP A 90 -24.70 9.70 -39.74
N GLU A 91 -23.82 9.75 -38.74
CA GLU A 91 -22.39 9.76 -38.94
C GLU A 91 -21.89 8.41 -39.49
N LYS A 92 -20.99 8.45 -40.49
CA LYS A 92 -20.53 7.26 -41.22
C LYS A 92 -19.90 6.19 -40.32
N SER A 93 -19.14 6.62 -39.32
CA SER A 93 -18.48 5.74 -38.34
C SER A 93 -19.50 4.93 -37.52
N VAL A 94 -20.59 5.57 -37.09
CA VAL A 94 -21.66 4.95 -36.29
C VAL A 94 -22.51 4.01 -37.15
N ALA A 95 -22.79 4.38 -38.40
CA ALA A 95 -23.56 3.55 -39.33
C ALA A 95 -22.82 2.23 -39.68
N GLU A 96 -21.52 2.30 -39.98
CA GLU A 96 -20.69 1.12 -40.28
C GLU A 96 -20.51 0.20 -39.06
N MET A 97 -20.32 0.79 -37.87
CA MET A 97 -20.21 0.03 -36.62
C MET A 97 -21.52 -0.67 -36.25
N SER A 98 -22.67 -0.06 -36.53
CA SER A 98 -23.99 -0.64 -36.28
C SER A 98 -24.29 -1.82 -37.22
N LEU A 99 -23.93 -1.70 -38.51
CA LEU A 99 -24.07 -2.76 -39.51
C LEU A 99 -23.18 -3.98 -39.22
N SER A 100 -21.95 -3.76 -38.76
CA SER A 100 -21.03 -4.85 -38.38
C SER A 100 -21.48 -5.62 -37.14
N ARG A 101 -22.13 -4.96 -36.17
CA ARG A 101 -22.72 -5.62 -34.99
C ARG A 101 -23.92 -6.51 -35.31
N VAL A 102 -24.80 -6.09 -36.20
CA VAL A 102 -26.00 -6.88 -36.58
C VAL A 102 -25.64 -8.05 -37.50
N GLY A 103 -24.56 -7.93 -38.28
CA GLY A 103 -24.07 -8.98 -39.18
C GLY A 103 -23.26 -10.10 -38.53
N ALA A 104 -23.01 -10.06 -37.22
CA ALA A 104 -22.33 -11.11 -36.47
C ALA A 104 -23.36 -12.08 -35.85
N GLU A 105 -24.04 -12.86 -36.69
CA GLU A 105 -24.71 -14.07 -36.20
C GLU A 105 -23.65 -15.10 -35.77
N PRO A 106 -23.85 -15.81 -34.64
CA PRO A 106 -23.01 -16.94 -34.29
C PRO A 106 -23.28 -18.06 -35.31
N LEU A 107 -22.27 -18.35 -36.15
CA LEU A 107 -22.27 -19.49 -37.05
C LEU A 107 -22.72 -20.75 -36.29
N GLY A 108 -23.79 -21.38 -36.78
CA GLY A 108 -24.37 -22.57 -36.20
C GLY A 108 -23.36 -23.70 -36.07
N VAL A 109 -23.13 -24.13 -34.84
CA VAL A 109 -22.56 -25.45 -34.56
C VAL A 109 -23.74 -26.42 -34.52
N GLN A 110 -24.08 -26.97 -35.69
CA GLN A 110 -24.76 -28.26 -35.72
C GLN A 110 -23.74 -29.34 -35.35
N GLY A 111 -23.70 -29.65 -34.06
CA GLY A 111 -23.01 -30.80 -33.50
C GLY A 111 -23.90 -31.39 -32.41
N GLN A 112 -24.30 -32.64 -32.62
CA GLN A 112 -24.96 -33.52 -31.66
C GLN A 112 -24.60 -33.18 -30.19
N PRO A 113 -25.55 -33.07 -29.25
CA PRO A 113 -25.19 -32.93 -27.85
C PRO A 113 -24.63 -34.28 -27.39
N ALA A 114 -23.34 -34.49 -27.59
CA ALA A 114 -22.59 -35.37 -26.72
C ALA A 114 -22.78 -34.78 -25.33
N SER A 115 -23.55 -35.47 -24.49
CA SER A 115 -23.63 -35.19 -23.06
C SER A 115 -22.26 -35.46 -22.46
N ILE A 116 -21.32 -34.52 -22.68
CA ILE A 116 -20.21 -34.32 -21.79
C ILE A 116 -20.90 -33.88 -20.51
N GLY A 117 -21.10 -34.84 -19.60
CA GLY A 117 -21.40 -34.57 -18.21
C GLY A 117 -20.23 -33.80 -17.62
N LEU A 118 -20.09 -32.53 -17.98
CA LEU A 118 -19.59 -31.52 -17.08
C LEU A 118 -20.68 -31.44 -16.01
N THR A 119 -20.61 -32.34 -15.04
CA THR A 119 -21.02 -31.96 -13.70
C THR A 119 -20.21 -30.71 -13.38
N MET A 120 -20.79 -29.55 -13.68
CA MET A 120 -20.47 -28.37 -12.91
C MET A 120 -20.87 -28.77 -11.50
N GLU A 121 -19.91 -29.33 -10.75
CA GLU A 121 -19.96 -29.21 -9.31
C GLU A 121 -20.02 -27.70 -9.08
N THR A 122 -21.23 -27.18 -8.96
CA THR A 122 -21.49 -25.93 -8.29
C THR A 122 -21.00 -26.18 -6.87
N LYS A 123 -19.71 -25.90 -6.63
CA LYS A 123 -19.16 -25.85 -5.28
C LYS A 123 -20.17 -25.02 -4.49
N PRO A 124 -20.84 -25.59 -3.48
CA PRO A 124 -21.82 -24.85 -2.73
C PRO A 124 -21.12 -23.59 -2.20
N ASN A 125 -21.78 -22.44 -2.31
CA ASN A 125 -21.20 -21.16 -1.93
C ASN A 125 -20.73 -21.27 -0.47
N ALA A 126 -19.41 -21.39 -0.25
CA ALA A 126 -18.84 -21.65 1.07
C ALA A 126 -19.26 -20.61 2.12
N ILE A 127 -19.58 -19.39 1.68
CA ILE A 127 -20.15 -18.33 2.51
C ILE A 127 -21.58 -18.65 2.95
N LEU A 128 -22.42 -19.18 2.06
CA LEU A 128 -23.79 -19.56 2.39
C LEU A 128 -23.82 -20.77 3.33
N GLU A 129 -22.92 -21.73 3.14
CA GLU A 129 -22.76 -22.86 4.06
C GLU A 129 -22.28 -22.39 5.44
N TRP A 130 -21.28 -21.50 5.48
CA TRP A 130 -20.82 -20.90 6.74
C TRP A 130 -21.93 -20.10 7.42
N ILE A 131 -22.75 -19.32 6.70
CA ILE A 131 -23.86 -18.57 7.31
C ILE A 131 -24.90 -19.52 7.90
N LYS A 132 -25.19 -20.64 7.22
CA LYS A 132 -26.15 -21.64 7.69
C LYS A 132 -25.64 -22.39 8.92
N GLU A 133 -24.34 -22.66 8.99
CA GLU A 133 -23.70 -23.29 10.14
C GLU A 133 -23.75 -22.36 11.36
N ASP A 134 -24.30 -22.82 12.48
CA ASP A 134 -24.36 -22.09 13.75
C ASP A 134 -24.98 -20.67 13.67
N TRP A 135 -25.94 -20.46 12.76
CA TRP A 135 -26.53 -19.14 12.49
C TRP A 135 -27.09 -18.46 13.75
N LEU A 136 -27.68 -19.24 14.67
CA LEU A 136 -28.26 -18.71 15.91
C LEU A 136 -27.18 -18.25 16.90
N MET A 137 -26.07 -18.99 17.01
CA MET A 137 -24.91 -18.59 17.82
C MET A 137 -24.26 -17.33 17.24
N LYS A 138 -24.12 -17.26 15.91
CA LYS A 138 -23.60 -16.07 15.21
C LYS A 138 -24.50 -14.85 15.39
N LEU A 139 -25.82 -15.03 15.31
CA LEU A 139 -26.80 -13.97 15.55
C LEU A 139 -26.77 -13.49 17.01
N GLY A 140 -26.70 -14.42 17.97
CA GLY A 140 -26.57 -14.09 19.39
C GLY A 140 -25.29 -13.31 19.68
N ALA A 141 -24.15 -13.75 19.14
CA ALA A 141 -22.88 -13.04 19.24
C ALA A 141 -22.96 -11.64 18.62
N LEU A 142 -23.61 -11.49 17.46
CA LEU A 142 -23.82 -10.21 16.80
C LEU A 142 -24.66 -9.26 17.66
N LEU A 143 -25.81 -9.72 18.16
CA LEU A 143 -26.68 -8.92 19.03
C LEU A 143 -25.97 -8.53 20.33
N PHE A 144 -25.16 -9.42 20.90
CA PHE A 144 -24.36 -9.13 22.09
C PHE A 144 -23.32 -8.04 21.83
N ILE A 145 -22.59 -8.11 20.70
CA ILE A 145 -21.63 -7.08 20.30
C ILE A 145 -22.33 -5.73 20.11
N ILE A 146 -23.47 -5.71 19.43
CA ILE A 146 -24.27 -4.48 19.25
C ILE A 146 -24.74 -3.95 20.60
N GLY A 147 -25.22 -4.82 21.49
CA GLY A 147 -25.68 -4.45 22.83
C GLY A 147 -24.57 -3.83 23.68
N ILE A 148 -23.38 -4.44 23.70
CA ILE A 148 -22.20 -3.86 24.38
C ILE A 148 -21.83 -2.52 23.75
N GLY A 149 -21.77 -2.44 22.42
CA GLY A 149 -21.43 -1.20 21.72
C GLY A 149 -22.39 -0.05 22.05
N TRP A 150 -23.70 -0.34 22.06
CA TRP A 150 -24.73 0.63 22.42
C TRP A 150 -24.64 1.03 23.90
N PHE A 151 -24.48 0.06 24.81
CA PHE A 151 -24.34 0.31 26.24
C PHE A 151 -23.13 1.18 26.56
N VAL A 152 -21.95 0.86 26.00
CA VAL A 152 -20.72 1.64 26.19
C VAL A 152 -20.89 3.06 25.66
N THR A 153 -21.48 3.20 24.45
CA THR A 153 -21.76 4.51 23.86
C THR A 153 -22.71 5.32 24.75
N TYR A 154 -23.80 4.71 25.22
CA TYR A 154 -24.77 5.35 26.10
C TYR A 154 -24.14 5.77 27.44
N ALA A 155 -23.32 4.92 28.05
CA ALA A 155 -22.59 5.24 29.26
C ALA A 155 -21.63 6.42 29.07
N PHE A 156 -21.01 6.54 27.89
CA PHE A 156 -20.13 7.66 27.57
C PHE A 156 -20.91 8.96 27.30
N MET A 157 -22.06 8.89 26.61
CA MET A 157 -22.92 10.05 26.34
C MET A 157 -23.51 10.63 27.61
N ASN A 158 -23.91 9.78 28.57
CA ASN A 158 -24.44 10.22 29.87
C ASN A 158 -23.36 10.43 30.93
N ASN A 159 -22.08 10.33 30.53
CA ASN A 159 -20.92 10.53 31.40
C ASN A 159 -20.92 9.66 32.68
N TRP A 160 -21.51 8.46 32.63
CA TRP A 160 -21.49 7.49 33.72
C TRP A 160 -20.06 7.02 34.03
N VAL A 161 -19.24 6.95 32.98
CA VAL A 161 -17.80 6.72 33.07
C VAL A 161 -17.10 7.99 32.60
N GLY A 162 -16.44 8.67 33.53
CA GLY A 162 -15.66 9.87 33.22
C GLY A 162 -14.50 9.57 32.26
N PRO A 163 -13.96 10.58 31.55
CA PRO A 163 -12.90 10.41 30.55
C PRO A 163 -11.71 9.55 30.99
N GLN A 164 -11.23 9.73 32.23
CA GLN A 164 -10.14 8.94 32.80
C GLN A 164 -10.52 7.46 32.93
N GLY A 165 -11.74 7.18 33.38
CA GLY A 165 -12.27 5.83 33.50
C GLY A 165 -12.35 5.11 32.15
N ARG A 166 -12.67 5.83 31.06
CA ARG A 166 -12.72 5.26 29.69
C ARG A 166 -11.34 4.79 29.24
N ILE A 167 -10.31 5.61 29.49
CA ILE A 167 -8.92 5.27 29.15
C ILE A 167 -8.42 4.12 30.01
N VAL A 168 -8.64 4.16 31.32
CA VAL A 168 -8.23 3.07 32.22
C VAL A 168 -8.90 1.76 31.85
N LEU A 169 -10.21 1.75 31.60
CA LEU A 169 -10.94 0.54 31.19
C LEU A 169 -10.47 0.02 29.83
N GLY A 170 -10.24 0.90 28.85
CA GLY A 170 -9.71 0.49 27.55
C GLY A 170 -8.31 -0.13 27.65
N MET A 171 -7.41 0.51 28.40
CA MET A 171 -6.04 0.00 28.62
C MET A 171 -6.04 -1.32 29.39
N LEU A 172 -6.82 -1.44 30.46
CA LEU A 172 -6.95 -2.69 31.23
C LEU A 172 -7.54 -3.81 30.38
N THR A 173 -8.65 -3.54 29.69
CA THR A 173 -9.33 -4.54 28.84
C THR A 173 -8.41 -5.01 27.71
N GLY A 174 -7.76 -4.07 27.01
CA GLY A 174 -6.81 -4.40 25.95
C GLY A 174 -5.61 -5.21 26.45
N THR A 175 -5.06 -4.85 27.61
CA THR A 175 -3.93 -5.58 28.22
C THR A 175 -4.33 -6.98 28.69
N ILE A 176 -5.51 -7.15 29.29
CA ILE A 176 -6.05 -8.46 29.67
C ILE A 176 -6.24 -9.33 28.43
N ILE A 177 -6.82 -8.79 27.36
CA ILE A 177 -7.02 -9.52 26.10
C ILE A 177 -5.67 -9.90 25.47
N LEU A 178 -4.66 -9.02 25.49
CA LEU A 178 -3.30 -9.33 25.05
C LEU A 178 -2.69 -10.51 25.83
N ALA A 179 -2.80 -10.48 27.15
CA ALA A 179 -2.29 -11.53 28.03
C ALA A 179 -3.03 -12.86 27.81
N LEU A 180 -4.36 -12.83 27.76
CA LEU A 180 -5.20 -14.00 27.48
C LEU A 180 -4.93 -14.57 26.09
N GLY A 181 -4.75 -13.71 25.08
CA GLY A 181 -4.40 -14.14 23.73
C GLY A 181 -3.07 -14.87 23.70
N THR A 182 -2.05 -14.31 24.34
CA THR A 182 -0.71 -14.92 24.43
C THR A 182 -0.76 -16.26 25.16
N TRP A 183 -1.47 -16.32 26.29
CA TRP A 183 -1.71 -17.58 27.00
C TRP A 183 -2.42 -18.62 26.12
N ARG A 184 -3.48 -18.19 25.40
CA ARG A 184 -4.27 -19.06 24.50
C ARG A 184 -3.44 -19.59 23.33
N MET A 185 -2.44 -18.84 22.86
CA MET A 185 -1.51 -19.30 21.81
C MET A 185 -0.73 -20.56 22.20
N GLY A 186 -0.60 -20.86 23.50
CA GLY A 186 -0.01 -22.11 23.99
C GLY A 186 -0.70 -23.35 23.46
N ASN A 187 -2.04 -23.34 23.42
CA ASN A 187 -2.85 -24.49 22.99
C ASN A 187 -3.49 -24.27 21.62
N HIS A 188 -3.88 -23.03 21.29
CA HIS A 188 -4.60 -22.69 20.06
C HIS A 188 -3.97 -21.45 19.42
N LYS A 189 -2.91 -21.66 18.62
CA LYS A 189 -2.09 -20.59 18.04
C LYS A 189 -2.91 -19.55 17.26
N ASN A 190 -3.80 -19.98 16.37
CA ASN A 190 -4.57 -19.06 15.53
C ASN A 190 -5.58 -18.24 16.35
N GLN A 191 -6.30 -18.89 17.27
CA GLN A 191 -7.24 -18.19 18.16
C GLN A 191 -6.50 -17.18 19.04
N GLY A 192 -5.41 -17.60 19.68
CA GLY A 192 -4.60 -16.70 20.50
C GLY A 192 -4.00 -15.53 19.70
N ALA A 193 -3.53 -15.76 18.47
CA ALA A 193 -3.01 -14.70 17.60
C ALA A 193 -4.08 -13.63 17.28
N VAL A 194 -5.33 -14.05 17.05
CA VAL A 194 -6.45 -13.11 16.86
C VAL A 194 -6.70 -12.30 18.13
N LEU A 195 -6.70 -12.94 19.31
CA LEU A 195 -6.84 -12.22 20.58
C LEU A 195 -5.71 -11.22 20.81
N VAL A 196 -4.45 -11.59 20.53
CA VAL A 196 -3.32 -10.66 20.63
C VAL A 196 -3.52 -9.48 19.68
N ALA A 197 -3.98 -9.72 18.45
CA ALA A 197 -4.25 -8.66 17.50
C ALA A 197 -5.36 -7.71 17.98
N VAL A 198 -6.44 -8.25 18.51
CA VAL A 198 -7.57 -7.47 19.06
C VAL A 198 -7.13 -6.67 20.28
N GLY A 199 -6.41 -7.28 21.23
CA GLY A 199 -5.90 -6.59 22.40
C GLY A 199 -4.94 -5.45 22.02
N ALA A 200 -4.04 -5.69 21.06
CA ALA A 200 -3.14 -4.67 20.53
C ALA A 200 -3.91 -3.49 19.92
N ALA A 201 -4.96 -3.78 19.13
CA ALA A 201 -5.81 -2.76 18.54
C ALA A 201 -6.55 -1.94 19.61
N ILE A 202 -7.10 -2.58 20.66
CA ILE A 202 -7.79 -1.88 21.75
C ILE A 202 -6.83 -0.95 22.49
N VAL A 203 -5.63 -1.41 22.86
CA VAL A 203 -4.63 -0.56 23.53
C VAL A 203 -4.23 0.61 22.63
N THR A 204 -4.00 0.35 21.34
CA THR A 204 -3.61 1.38 20.37
C THR A 204 -4.70 2.44 20.22
N ILE A 205 -5.95 2.04 19.95
CA ILE A 205 -7.08 2.97 19.80
C ILE A 205 -7.31 3.75 21.10
N THR A 206 -7.19 3.10 22.25
CA THR A 206 -7.33 3.77 23.55
C THR A 206 -6.22 4.80 23.76
N THR A 207 -4.99 4.50 23.35
CA THR A 207 -3.85 5.41 23.43
C THR A 207 -4.04 6.63 22.53
N ILE A 208 -4.47 6.41 21.28
CA ILE A 208 -4.80 7.48 20.33
C ILE A 208 -5.91 8.36 20.92
N ALA A 209 -6.99 7.77 21.43
CA ALA A 209 -8.08 8.50 22.05
C ALA A 209 -7.62 9.30 23.29
N ALA A 210 -6.74 8.73 24.12
CA ALA A 210 -6.18 9.40 25.29
C ALA A 210 -5.40 10.67 24.91
N ARG A 211 -4.67 10.66 23.79
CA ARG A 211 -3.97 11.85 23.27
C ARG A 211 -4.92 12.80 22.56
N GLU A 212 -5.55 12.35 21.48
CA GLU A 212 -6.30 13.18 20.53
C GLU A 212 -7.58 13.77 21.13
N LEU A 213 -8.33 12.97 21.91
CA LEU A 213 -9.64 13.39 22.41
C LEU A 213 -9.56 14.02 23.79
N TYR A 214 -8.57 13.64 24.60
CA TYR A 214 -8.52 14.01 26.02
C TYR A 214 -7.22 14.71 26.44
N GLY A 215 -6.19 14.74 25.61
CA GLY A 215 -4.92 15.42 25.92
C GLY A 215 -4.14 14.83 27.11
N TYR A 216 -4.39 13.58 27.49
CA TYR A 216 -3.72 12.94 28.64
C TYR A 216 -2.30 12.50 28.33
N PHE A 217 -2.04 12.17 27.07
CA PHE A 217 -0.72 11.72 26.62
C PHE A 217 -0.04 12.77 25.76
N THR A 218 1.28 12.74 25.77
CA THR A 218 2.13 13.45 24.82
C THR A 218 2.36 12.59 23.56
N PRO A 219 2.76 13.21 22.44
CA PRO A 219 3.26 12.51 21.26
C PRO A 219 4.25 11.38 21.56
N ILE A 220 5.22 11.66 22.45
CA ILE A 220 6.27 10.72 22.83
C ILE A 220 5.70 9.52 23.59
N SER A 221 4.81 9.76 24.56
CA SER A 221 4.19 8.66 25.32
C SER A 221 3.29 7.79 24.45
N GLU A 222 2.59 8.37 23.47
CA GLU A 222 1.79 7.57 22.53
C GLU A 222 2.67 6.66 21.67
N LEU A 223 3.72 7.21 21.04
CA LEU A 223 4.68 6.40 20.29
C LEU A 223 5.31 5.30 21.16
N GLY A 224 5.68 5.64 22.40
CA GLY A 224 6.24 4.68 23.34
C GLY A 224 5.28 3.53 23.65
N ILE A 225 4.00 3.82 23.91
CA ILE A 225 2.99 2.78 24.20
C ILE A 225 2.75 1.91 22.96
N ILE A 226 2.58 2.51 21.77
CA ILE A 226 2.35 1.74 20.54
C ILE A 226 3.57 0.89 20.19
N PHE A 227 4.79 1.42 20.39
CA PHE A 227 6.03 0.65 20.25
C PHE A 227 6.07 -0.55 21.19
N LEU A 228 5.71 -0.37 22.47
CA LEU A 228 5.67 -1.48 23.44
C LEU A 228 4.66 -2.55 23.05
N VAL A 229 3.47 -2.15 22.57
CA VAL A 229 2.45 -3.08 22.09
C VAL A 229 2.94 -3.84 20.84
N SER A 230 3.55 -3.13 19.89
CA SER A 230 4.16 -3.73 18.71
C SER A 230 5.29 -4.69 19.08
N ALA A 231 6.18 -4.31 20.00
CA ALA A 231 7.26 -5.14 20.50
C ALA A 231 6.73 -6.39 21.20
N PHE A 232 5.64 -6.28 21.98
CA PHE A 232 4.97 -7.42 22.59
C PHE A 232 4.37 -8.36 21.54
N ALA A 233 3.70 -7.84 20.52
CA ALA A 233 3.18 -8.63 19.41
C ALA A 233 4.31 -9.33 18.63
N ALA A 234 5.43 -8.63 18.39
CA ALA A 234 6.63 -9.20 17.78
C ALA A 234 7.21 -10.32 18.64
N PHE A 235 7.34 -10.11 19.95
CA PHE A 235 7.80 -11.14 20.89
C PHE A 235 6.91 -12.39 20.86
N ALA A 236 5.59 -12.21 20.96
CA ALA A 236 4.63 -13.30 20.85
C ALA A 236 4.74 -14.01 19.48
N SER A 237 4.95 -13.26 18.39
CA SER A 237 5.13 -13.82 17.06
C SER A 237 6.33 -14.78 17.01
N VAL A 238 7.47 -14.36 17.56
CA VAL A 238 8.70 -15.17 17.60
C VAL A 238 8.52 -16.38 18.50
N ARG A 239 7.97 -16.18 19.71
CA ARG A 239 7.78 -17.24 20.72
C ARG A 239 6.88 -18.38 20.23
N TYR A 240 5.87 -18.07 19.43
CA TYR A 240 4.90 -19.05 18.92
C TYR A 240 5.06 -19.36 17.43
N LYS A 241 6.10 -18.83 16.78
CA LYS A 241 6.40 -18.99 15.35
C LYS A 241 5.22 -18.62 14.45
N SER A 242 4.67 -17.42 14.63
CA SER A 242 3.52 -16.90 13.87
C SER A 242 3.93 -15.75 12.94
N PRO A 243 4.21 -16.00 11.65
CA PRO A 243 4.56 -14.94 10.70
C PRO A 243 3.48 -13.87 10.53
N SER A 244 2.20 -14.26 10.63
CA SER A 244 1.08 -13.32 10.52
C SER A 244 1.07 -12.29 11.66
N LEU A 245 1.47 -12.71 12.87
CA LEU A 245 1.55 -11.81 14.01
C LEU A 245 2.78 -10.88 13.92
N ALA A 246 3.85 -11.33 13.27
CA ALA A 246 5.01 -10.49 12.96
C ALA A 246 4.67 -9.42 11.90
N ALA A 247 3.87 -9.79 10.89
CA ALA A 247 3.35 -8.81 9.93
C ALA A 247 2.50 -7.74 10.64
N LEU A 248 1.64 -8.15 11.57
CA LEU A 248 0.85 -7.22 12.38
C LEU A 248 1.73 -6.28 13.22
N SER A 249 2.76 -6.81 13.89
CA SER A 249 3.65 -5.96 14.72
C SER A 249 4.37 -4.91 13.87
N ILE A 250 4.82 -5.26 12.67
CA ILE A 250 5.43 -4.30 11.74
C ILE A 250 4.43 -3.23 11.36
N VAL A 251 3.23 -3.62 10.90
CA VAL A 251 2.19 -2.68 10.48
C VAL A 251 1.87 -1.72 11.62
N LEU A 252 1.68 -2.23 12.83
CA LEU A 252 1.37 -1.41 14.00
C LEU A 252 2.51 -0.46 14.36
N GLY A 253 3.74 -0.98 14.43
CA GLY A 253 4.92 -0.21 14.81
C GLY A 253 5.22 0.91 13.82
N HIS A 254 5.19 0.62 12.52
CA HIS A 254 5.46 1.62 11.48
C HIS A 254 4.31 2.61 11.30
N SER A 255 3.07 2.26 11.65
CA SER A 255 1.93 3.19 11.54
C SER A 255 1.88 4.22 12.67
N ALA A 256 2.64 4.03 13.76
CA ALA A 256 2.53 4.88 14.94
C ALA A 256 2.75 6.38 14.68
N PRO A 257 3.76 6.82 13.90
CA PRO A 257 3.96 8.25 13.60
C PRO A 257 2.79 8.92 12.87
N ILE A 258 2.01 8.16 12.10
CA ILE A 258 0.81 8.68 11.42
C ILE A 258 -0.23 9.11 12.45
N PHE A 259 -0.36 8.36 13.56
CA PHE A 259 -1.34 8.68 14.59
C PHE A 259 -0.96 9.89 15.42
N VAL A 260 0.34 10.12 15.63
CA VAL A 260 0.90 11.13 16.56
C VAL A 260 0.79 12.59 16.10
N GLY A 261 0.26 12.80 14.89
CA GLY A 261 0.00 14.13 14.36
C GLY A 261 0.50 14.32 12.94
N GLY A 262 1.18 13.31 12.35
CA GLY A 262 1.59 13.26 10.96
C GLY A 262 2.50 14.42 10.49
N ILE A 263 3.70 14.12 10.00
CA ILE A 263 4.56 15.00 9.16
C ILE A 263 5.08 16.31 9.82
N SER A 264 4.53 16.77 10.95
CA SER A 264 4.93 18.07 11.54
C SER A 264 6.40 18.13 11.99
N ASP A 265 6.95 17.02 12.48
CA ASP A 265 8.39 16.83 12.68
C ASP A 265 8.83 15.53 11.98
N VAL A 266 9.26 15.69 10.73
CA VAL A 266 9.70 14.59 9.87
C VAL A 266 10.92 13.88 10.48
N LEU A 267 11.86 14.63 11.06
CA LEU A 267 13.07 14.05 11.64
C LEU A 267 12.73 13.15 12.83
N PHE A 268 11.85 13.61 13.73
CA PHE A 268 11.43 12.81 14.88
C PHE A 268 10.71 11.52 14.47
N ALA A 269 9.84 11.58 13.45
CA ALA A 269 9.21 10.40 12.88
C ALA A 269 10.23 9.41 12.31
N PHE A 270 11.24 9.89 11.57
CA PHE A 270 12.29 9.05 11.00
C PHE A 270 13.19 8.42 12.08
N ILE A 271 13.49 9.12 13.17
CA ILE A 271 14.24 8.54 14.31
C ILE A 271 13.44 7.38 14.93
N TYR A 272 12.15 7.58 15.19
CA TYR A 272 11.29 6.53 15.71
C TYR A 272 11.24 5.34 14.74
N LEU A 273 11.01 5.60 13.45
CA LEU A 273 10.94 4.55 12.44
C LEU A 273 12.29 3.80 12.36
N PHE A 274 13.43 4.49 12.49
CA PHE A 274 14.77 3.87 12.48
C PHE A 274 14.92 2.85 13.62
N ILE A 275 14.40 3.15 14.81
CA ILE A 275 14.36 2.20 15.94
C ILE A 275 13.47 0.99 15.61
N VAL A 276 12.31 1.22 15.01
CA VAL A 276 11.39 0.15 14.57
C VAL A 276 12.04 -0.71 13.48
N ALA A 277 12.80 -0.11 12.57
CA ALA A 277 13.53 -0.80 11.52
C ALA A 277 14.61 -1.73 12.08
N ILE A 278 15.45 -1.24 12.99
CA ILE A 278 16.45 -2.06 13.70
C ILE A 278 15.77 -3.26 14.35
N SER A 279 14.69 -3.01 15.08
CA SER A 279 13.92 -4.05 15.76
C SER A 279 13.35 -5.08 14.76
N THR A 280 12.83 -4.62 13.63
CA THR A 280 12.24 -5.47 12.59
C THR A 280 13.30 -6.33 11.90
N LEU A 281 14.43 -5.73 11.52
CA LEU A 281 15.55 -6.43 10.89
C LEU A 281 16.19 -7.44 11.84
N TRP A 282 16.26 -7.11 13.14
CA TRP A 282 16.71 -8.05 14.16
C TRP A 282 15.80 -9.28 14.25
N VAL A 283 14.47 -9.08 14.27
CA VAL A 283 13.49 -10.18 14.23
C VAL A 283 13.62 -10.98 12.93
N ALA A 284 13.81 -10.33 11.79
CA ALA A 284 14.02 -10.99 10.50
C ALA A 284 15.27 -11.87 10.48
N ALA A 285 16.38 -11.38 11.04
CA ALA A 285 17.63 -12.11 11.14
C ALA A 285 17.54 -13.30 12.10
N PHE A 286 16.79 -13.15 13.21
CA PHE A 286 16.61 -14.20 14.21
C PHE A 286 15.67 -15.32 13.73
N THR A 287 14.57 -14.96 13.07
CA THR A 287 13.53 -15.91 12.63
C THR A 287 13.75 -16.47 11.23
N GLY A 288 14.53 -15.78 10.39
CA GLY A 288 14.65 -16.07 8.97
C GLY A 288 13.46 -15.60 8.13
N TRP A 289 12.52 -14.82 8.68
CA TRP A 289 11.36 -14.32 7.94
C TRP A 289 11.73 -13.12 7.06
N ARG A 290 12.18 -13.42 5.84
CA ARG A 290 12.79 -12.44 4.91
C ARG A 290 11.81 -11.37 4.42
N PHE A 291 10.50 -11.65 4.40
CA PHE A 291 9.49 -10.66 4.00
C PHE A 291 9.45 -9.44 4.95
N LEU A 292 9.84 -9.59 6.22
CA LEU A 292 9.81 -8.52 7.21
C LEU A 292 10.67 -7.32 6.79
N ALA A 293 11.86 -7.58 6.22
CA ALA A 293 12.76 -6.53 5.75
C ALA A 293 12.13 -5.73 4.59
N GLY A 294 11.58 -6.43 3.59
CA GLY A 294 10.93 -5.79 2.45
C GLY A 294 9.67 -5.00 2.84
N THR A 295 8.84 -5.55 3.73
CA THR A 295 7.64 -4.85 4.23
C THR A 295 8.02 -3.60 5.02
N SER A 296 9.03 -3.69 5.88
CA SER A 296 9.52 -2.54 6.64
C SER A 296 10.09 -1.46 5.71
N LEU A 297 10.91 -1.84 4.71
CA LEU A 297 11.40 -0.91 3.71
C LEU A 297 10.25 -0.22 2.93
N ALA A 298 9.20 -0.97 2.59
CA ALA A 298 8.03 -0.41 1.92
C ALA A 298 7.30 0.64 2.77
N PHE A 299 7.21 0.46 4.08
CA PHE A 299 6.69 1.50 4.98
C PHE A 299 7.57 2.75 4.94
N PHE A 300 8.89 2.61 4.97
CA PHE A 300 9.80 3.75 4.84
C PHE A 300 9.70 4.47 3.51
N ALA A 301 9.56 3.72 2.42
CA ALA A 301 9.29 4.27 1.11
C ALA A 301 8.01 5.10 1.13
N TRP A 302 6.94 4.55 1.68
CA TRP A 302 5.67 5.26 1.85
C TRP A 302 5.84 6.57 2.62
N TYR A 303 6.54 6.56 3.76
CA TYR A 303 6.80 7.79 4.53
C TYR A 303 7.61 8.81 3.73
N SER A 304 8.65 8.39 3.02
CA SER A 304 9.47 9.29 2.21
C SER A 304 8.67 9.93 1.08
N PHE A 305 7.79 9.17 0.41
CA PHE A 305 6.96 9.68 -0.69
C PHE A 305 5.76 10.52 -0.24
N THR A 306 5.17 10.22 0.91
CA THR A 306 3.91 10.84 1.34
C THR A 306 4.05 11.85 2.46
N GLY A 307 5.06 11.66 3.30
CA GLY A 307 5.34 12.48 4.47
C GLY A 307 6.57 13.38 4.33
N GLY A 308 7.21 13.38 3.16
CA GLY A 308 8.45 14.10 2.94
C GLY A 308 9.66 13.39 3.53
N ILE A 309 10.80 14.02 3.34
CA ILE A 309 12.11 13.47 3.67
C ILE A 309 12.76 14.44 4.68
N PRO A 310 13.41 13.95 5.76
CA PRO A 310 14.06 14.84 6.70
C PRO A 310 15.23 15.59 6.05
N ASP A 311 15.44 16.84 6.43
CA ASP A 311 16.58 17.70 6.04
C ASP A 311 17.92 17.23 6.66
N ASN A 312 18.09 15.92 6.79
CA ASN A 312 19.27 15.29 7.35
C ASN A 312 19.61 14.06 6.53
N ILE A 313 20.49 14.21 5.55
CA ILE A 313 20.92 13.10 4.70
C ILE A 313 21.58 11.97 5.49
N ALA A 314 22.22 12.27 6.62
CA ALA A 314 22.92 11.26 7.41
C ALA A 314 21.96 10.20 7.96
N ILE A 315 20.74 10.57 8.37
CA ILE A 315 19.76 9.58 8.86
C ILE A 315 19.27 8.65 7.74
N LEU A 316 19.12 9.18 6.53
CA LEU A 316 18.71 8.41 5.35
C LEU A 316 19.81 7.45 4.91
N PHE A 317 21.06 7.91 4.90
CA PHE A 317 22.20 7.07 4.55
C PHE A 317 22.45 6.02 5.63
N LEU A 318 22.31 6.37 6.92
CA LEU A 318 22.39 5.40 8.01
C LEU A 318 21.32 4.31 7.86
N PHE A 319 20.09 4.72 7.52
CA PHE A 319 19.01 3.80 7.22
C PHE A 319 19.32 2.91 6.01
N ALA A 320 19.79 3.50 4.90
CA ALA A 320 20.18 2.74 3.73
C ALA A 320 21.29 1.72 4.04
N THR A 321 22.32 2.13 4.79
CA THR A 321 23.42 1.26 5.20
C THR A 321 22.92 0.11 6.08
N LEU A 322 21.98 0.38 6.98
CA LEU A 322 21.37 -0.65 7.82
C LEU A 322 20.64 -1.71 6.99
N TYR A 323 19.80 -1.31 6.04
CA TYR A 323 19.08 -2.26 5.17
C TYR A 323 20.01 -2.99 4.22
N PHE A 324 21.00 -2.28 3.67
CA PHE A 324 22.03 -2.86 2.83
C PHE A 324 22.78 -3.96 3.59
N ALA A 325 23.32 -3.66 4.76
CA ALA A 325 24.06 -4.61 5.58
C ALA A 325 23.20 -5.81 5.99
N ALA A 326 21.95 -5.57 6.42
CA ALA A 326 21.01 -6.62 6.79
C ALA A 326 20.67 -7.53 5.60
N ASN A 327 20.46 -6.95 4.41
CA ASN A 327 20.15 -7.68 3.19
C ASN A 327 21.34 -8.52 2.71
N VAL A 328 22.56 -7.95 2.69
CA VAL A 328 23.79 -8.67 2.33
C VAL A 328 24.05 -9.83 3.29
N ALA A 329 23.94 -9.60 4.61
CA ALA A 329 24.08 -10.64 5.61
C ALA A 329 23.04 -11.76 5.44
N ALA A 330 21.78 -11.39 5.19
CA ALA A 330 20.70 -12.35 4.94
C ALA A 330 20.95 -13.17 3.66
N MET A 331 21.50 -12.55 2.61
CA MET A 331 21.79 -13.19 1.34
C MET A 331 22.94 -14.21 1.47
N ILE A 332 24.01 -13.84 2.17
CA ILE A 332 25.15 -14.72 2.44
C ILE A 332 24.72 -15.96 3.24
N LYS A 333 23.86 -15.77 4.26
CA LYS A 333 23.42 -16.86 5.14
C LYS A 333 22.40 -17.81 4.49
N SER A 334 21.55 -17.33 3.60
CA SER A 334 20.52 -18.17 2.96
C SER A 334 21.07 -19.11 1.92
N GLU A 335 20.50 -20.31 1.77
CA GLU A 335 20.83 -21.25 0.68
C GLU A 335 20.32 -20.80 -0.70
N LYS A 336 19.19 -20.09 -0.75
CA LYS A 336 18.63 -19.49 -1.97
C LYS A 336 18.14 -18.07 -1.69
N PRO A 337 18.37 -17.11 -2.60
CA PRO A 337 17.73 -15.81 -2.52
C PRO A 337 16.21 -15.97 -2.53
N ALA A 338 15.53 -15.37 -1.57
CA ALA A 338 14.09 -15.25 -1.64
C ALA A 338 13.73 -14.02 -2.49
N THR A 339 12.55 -14.05 -3.11
CA THR A 339 12.01 -12.90 -3.85
C THR A 339 12.01 -11.63 -3.01
N SER A 340 11.79 -11.76 -1.69
CA SER A 340 11.82 -10.64 -0.76
C SER A 340 13.18 -9.94 -0.67
N ASP A 341 14.31 -10.63 -0.84
CA ASP A 341 15.63 -9.98 -0.71
C ASP A 341 15.99 -9.23 -1.97
N VAL A 342 15.63 -9.79 -3.13
CA VAL A 342 15.74 -9.11 -4.41
C VAL A 342 14.91 -7.83 -4.38
N LEU A 343 13.66 -7.94 -3.91
CA LEU A 343 12.76 -6.79 -3.76
C LEU A 343 13.32 -5.76 -2.76
N THR A 344 13.89 -6.21 -1.65
CA THR A 344 14.49 -5.31 -0.65
C THR A 344 15.73 -4.61 -1.22
N ALA A 345 16.62 -5.33 -1.90
CA ALA A 345 17.84 -4.76 -2.47
C ALA A 345 17.54 -3.78 -3.62
N GLY A 346 16.67 -4.17 -4.56
CA GLY A 346 16.24 -3.30 -5.66
C GLY A 346 15.41 -2.11 -5.16
N GLY A 347 14.50 -2.34 -4.22
CA GLY A 347 13.75 -1.26 -3.58
C GLY A 347 14.64 -0.27 -2.86
N LEU A 348 15.69 -0.75 -2.18
CA LEU A 348 16.67 0.11 -1.52
C LEU A 348 17.46 0.95 -2.54
N ALA A 349 17.86 0.37 -3.68
CA ALA A 349 18.54 1.12 -4.73
C ALA A 349 17.67 2.22 -5.33
N ILE A 350 16.39 1.94 -5.58
CA ILE A 350 15.43 2.94 -6.05
C ILE A 350 15.24 4.05 -5.00
N MET A 351 15.11 3.68 -3.73
CA MET A 351 15.01 4.64 -2.63
C MET A 351 16.25 5.53 -2.50
N LEU A 352 17.44 4.95 -2.67
CA LEU A 352 18.70 5.70 -2.64
C LEU A 352 18.74 6.77 -3.73
N VAL A 353 18.42 6.40 -4.98
CA VAL A 353 18.36 7.37 -6.08
C VAL A 353 17.34 8.46 -5.80
N PHE A 354 16.16 8.10 -5.31
CA PHE A 354 15.13 9.07 -4.91
C PHE A 354 15.62 10.06 -3.84
N TRP A 355 16.23 9.57 -2.76
CA TRP A 355 16.78 10.42 -1.70
C TRP A 355 17.94 11.30 -2.16
N ILE A 356 18.80 10.79 -3.03
CA ILE A 356 19.93 11.55 -3.57
C ILE A 356 19.41 12.70 -4.44
N LEU A 357 18.45 12.45 -5.32
CA LEU A 357 17.86 13.48 -6.18
C LEU A 357 17.12 14.57 -5.38
N ASP A 358 16.50 14.21 -4.26
CA ASP A 358 15.69 15.15 -3.48
C ASP A 358 16.53 16.03 -2.53
N ILE A 359 17.60 15.47 -1.92
CA ILE A 359 18.34 16.13 -0.84
C ILE A 359 19.78 16.50 -1.20
N VAL A 360 20.46 15.72 -2.04
CA VAL A 360 21.88 15.98 -2.36
C VAL A 360 21.95 17.11 -3.39
N PRO A 361 22.79 18.14 -3.19
CA PRO A 361 23.01 19.16 -4.20
C PRO A 361 23.48 18.54 -5.52
N ASP A 362 22.99 19.03 -6.66
CA ASP A 362 23.23 18.46 -8.01
C ASP A 362 24.69 18.08 -8.27
N VAL A 363 25.64 18.93 -7.86
CA VAL A 363 27.09 18.74 -8.02
C VAL A 363 27.62 17.47 -7.33
N TRP A 364 26.95 16.98 -6.28
CA TRP A 364 27.36 15.82 -5.50
C TRP A 364 26.51 14.57 -5.74
N GLN A 365 25.43 14.66 -6.54
CA GLN A 365 24.50 13.55 -6.77
C GLN A 365 25.17 12.37 -7.48
N SER A 366 25.95 12.65 -8.53
CA SER A 366 26.70 11.64 -9.28
C SER A 366 27.73 10.95 -8.37
N LEU A 367 28.47 11.71 -7.56
CA LEU A 367 29.45 11.17 -6.63
C LEU A 367 28.80 10.29 -5.55
N ALA A 368 27.70 10.74 -4.96
CA ALA A 368 26.97 9.97 -3.95
C ALA A 368 26.45 8.65 -4.53
N THR A 369 25.87 8.68 -5.73
CA THR A 369 25.34 7.50 -6.42
C THR A 369 26.47 6.55 -6.86
N ALA A 370 27.60 7.09 -7.32
CA ALA A 370 28.79 6.31 -7.63
C ALA A 370 29.38 5.64 -6.37
N GLY A 371 29.38 6.33 -5.22
CA GLY A 371 29.78 5.74 -3.94
C GLY A 371 28.93 4.52 -3.57
N TRP A 372 27.60 4.63 -3.71
CA TRP A 372 26.70 3.50 -3.50
C TRP A 372 26.88 2.39 -4.55
N THR A 373 27.14 2.74 -5.81
CA THR A 373 27.49 1.78 -6.88
C THR A 373 28.68 0.93 -6.46
N VAL A 374 29.76 1.55 -5.99
CA VAL A 374 30.95 0.83 -5.50
C VAL A 374 30.59 -0.09 -4.33
N LEU A 375 29.77 0.36 -3.37
CA LEU A 375 29.33 -0.48 -2.26
C LEU A 375 28.56 -1.72 -2.74
N PHE A 376 27.62 -1.55 -3.68
CA PHE A 376 26.88 -2.67 -4.26
C PHE A 376 27.78 -3.64 -5.05
N THR A 377 28.75 -3.14 -5.82
CA THR A 377 29.75 -3.97 -6.51
C THR A 377 30.62 -4.75 -5.52
N VAL A 378 31.09 -4.10 -4.45
CA VAL A 378 31.87 -4.77 -3.39
C VAL A 378 31.02 -5.84 -2.71
N ALA A 379 29.75 -5.56 -2.39
CA ALA A 379 28.85 -6.56 -1.84
C ALA A 379 28.60 -7.73 -2.80
N ALA A 380 28.49 -7.48 -4.10
CA ALA A 380 28.39 -8.55 -5.11
C ALA A 380 29.59 -9.50 -5.04
N PHE A 381 30.81 -8.95 -4.98
CA PHE A 381 32.04 -9.73 -4.85
C PHE A 381 32.16 -10.46 -3.52
N VAL A 382 31.89 -9.79 -2.40
CA VAL A 382 31.95 -10.39 -1.06
C VAL A 382 30.90 -11.50 -0.91
N ALA A 383 29.67 -11.26 -1.34
CA ALA A 383 28.61 -12.26 -1.28
C ALA A 383 28.91 -13.47 -2.17
N PHE A 384 29.50 -13.27 -3.35
CA PHE A 384 29.99 -14.34 -4.20
C PHE A 384 31.10 -15.15 -3.50
N LYS A 385 32.13 -14.48 -2.97
CA LYS A 385 33.28 -15.14 -2.34
C LYS A 385 32.88 -15.93 -1.09
N MET A 386 31.99 -15.38 -0.27
CA MET A 386 31.57 -16.04 0.97
C MET A 386 30.56 -17.16 0.75
N SER A 387 29.69 -17.04 -0.26
CA SER A 387 28.64 -18.03 -0.48
C SER A 387 28.88 -18.97 -1.65
N ASN A 388 29.91 -18.74 -2.46
CA ASN A 388 30.28 -19.48 -3.67
C ASN A 388 29.14 -19.67 -4.68
N ARG A 389 28.29 -18.65 -4.81
CA ARG A 389 27.02 -18.70 -5.55
C ARG A 389 26.87 -17.53 -6.50
N LYS A 390 26.32 -17.80 -7.68
CA LYS A 390 26.19 -16.81 -8.76
C LYS A 390 25.00 -15.87 -8.54
N GLU A 391 23.98 -16.28 -7.79
CA GLU A 391 22.74 -15.50 -7.66
C GLU A 391 22.95 -14.18 -6.92
N PRO A 392 23.62 -14.12 -5.74
CA PRO A 392 23.92 -12.84 -5.08
C PRO A 392 24.80 -11.92 -5.95
N LEU A 393 25.76 -12.51 -6.68
CA LEU A 393 26.60 -11.78 -7.63
C LEU A 393 25.74 -11.10 -8.70
N LEU A 394 24.86 -11.87 -9.35
CA LEU A 394 23.98 -11.34 -10.41
C LEU A 394 23.04 -10.25 -9.88
N ILE A 395 22.42 -10.46 -8.72
CA ILE A 395 21.50 -9.48 -8.12
C ILE A 395 22.21 -8.15 -7.83
N TYR A 396 23.30 -8.19 -7.06
CA TYR A 396 23.99 -6.96 -6.66
C TYR A 396 24.73 -6.29 -7.82
N SER A 397 25.31 -7.05 -8.76
CA SER A 397 25.91 -6.47 -9.97
C SER A 397 24.85 -5.81 -10.85
N THR A 398 23.66 -6.39 -11.00
CA THR A 398 22.56 -5.77 -11.78
C THR A 398 22.13 -4.44 -11.15
N ILE A 399 22.02 -4.41 -9.82
CA ILE A 399 21.70 -3.18 -9.08
C ILE A 399 22.82 -2.15 -9.23
N ALA A 400 24.09 -2.58 -9.10
CA ALA A 400 25.23 -1.69 -9.28
C ALA A 400 25.29 -1.09 -10.69
N ILE A 401 25.00 -1.87 -11.74
CA ILE A 401 24.90 -1.37 -13.12
C ILE A 401 23.79 -0.32 -13.24
N GLY A 402 22.62 -0.57 -12.64
CA GLY A 402 21.52 0.40 -12.62
C GLY A 402 21.90 1.71 -11.90
N LEU A 403 22.61 1.62 -10.78
CA LEU A 403 23.13 2.79 -10.05
C LEU A 403 24.24 3.50 -10.82
N LEU A 404 25.10 2.78 -11.53
CA LEU A 404 26.12 3.37 -12.40
C LEU A 404 25.46 4.22 -13.50
N GLY A 405 24.48 3.65 -14.19
CA GLY A 405 23.72 4.38 -15.21
C GLY A 405 23.02 5.62 -14.64
N ALA A 406 22.45 5.51 -13.42
CA ALA A 406 21.87 6.65 -12.73
C ALA A 406 22.92 7.74 -12.39
N ALA A 407 24.10 7.36 -11.92
CA ALA A 407 25.19 8.29 -11.64
C ALA A 407 25.66 9.02 -12.92
N THR A 408 25.76 8.30 -14.04
CA THR A 408 26.12 8.86 -15.35
C THR A 408 25.05 9.82 -15.85
N ALA A 409 23.77 9.52 -15.64
CA ALA A 409 22.64 10.40 -15.97
C ALA A 409 22.61 11.69 -15.14
N MET A 410 23.09 11.63 -13.90
CA MET A 410 23.17 12.80 -13.01
C MET A 410 24.33 13.73 -13.41
N GLU A 411 25.44 13.19 -13.92
CA GLU A 411 26.62 13.98 -14.31
C GLU A 411 26.53 14.53 -15.74
N LEU A 412 25.98 13.75 -16.68
CA LEU A 412 26.00 14.05 -18.11
C LEU A 412 24.60 14.34 -18.66
N SER A 413 24.51 15.20 -19.66
CA SER A 413 23.26 15.56 -20.33
C SER A 413 23.42 15.64 -21.85
N GLY A 414 22.32 15.43 -22.59
CA GLY A 414 22.32 15.57 -24.05
C GLY A 414 23.16 14.50 -24.79
N PRO A 415 23.88 14.85 -25.86
CA PRO A 415 24.63 13.89 -26.68
C PRO A 415 25.75 13.14 -25.94
N THR A 416 26.38 13.77 -24.94
CA THR A 416 27.47 13.13 -24.17
C THR A 416 26.95 11.97 -23.32
N LEU A 417 25.73 12.08 -22.79
CA LEU A 417 25.06 10.98 -22.08
C LEU A 417 24.83 9.77 -22.99
N ALA A 418 24.39 9.99 -24.24
CA ALA A 418 24.18 8.90 -25.19
C ALA A 418 25.50 8.17 -25.54
N LEU A 419 26.59 8.92 -25.68
CA LEU A 419 27.94 8.35 -25.87
C LEU A 419 28.38 7.54 -24.65
N ALA A 420 28.18 8.08 -23.44
CA ALA A 420 28.53 7.40 -22.20
C ALA A 420 27.76 6.07 -22.05
N TYR A 421 26.43 6.07 -22.27
CA TYR A 421 25.65 4.83 -22.23
C TYR A 421 26.08 3.82 -23.30
N THR A 422 26.46 4.28 -24.49
CA THR A 422 26.97 3.37 -25.53
C THR A 422 28.27 2.69 -25.07
N LEU A 423 29.16 3.43 -24.42
CA LEU A 423 30.40 2.88 -23.85
C LEU A 423 30.13 1.94 -22.68
N GLU A 424 29.21 2.29 -21.78
CA GLU A 424 28.82 1.44 -20.65
C GLU A 424 28.24 0.11 -21.13
N ILE A 425 27.30 0.14 -22.09
CA ILE A 425 26.70 -1.06 -22.67
C ILE A 425 27.76 -1.91 -23.39
N ALA A 426 28.75 -1.30 -24.04
CA ALA A 426 29.83 -2.03 -24.69
C ALA A 426 30.82 -2.68 -23.71
N ALA A 427 30.92 -2.17 -22.48
CA ALA A 427 31.83 -2.68 -21.45
C ALA A 427 31.21 -3.79 -20.57
N LEU A 428 29.88 -3.91 -20.56
CA LEU A 428 29.11 -4.95 -19.86
C LEU A 428 28.99 -6.22 -20.69
#